data_AF-A0A0L7L4H3-F1
#
_entry.id   AF-A0A0L7L4H3-F1
#
_cell.length_a   1.000
_cell.length_b   1.000
_cell.length_c   1.000
_cell.angle_alpha   90.00
_cell.angle_beta   90.00
_cell.angle_gamma   90.00
#
_symmetry.space_group_name_H-M   'P 1'
#
loop_
_entity.id
_entity.type
_entity.pdbx_description
1 polymer ?
#
loop_
_entity_poly.entity_id
_entity_poly.type
_entity_poly.pdbx_seq_one_letter_code
_entity_poly.pdbx_strand_id
1 'polypeptide(L)'
;MEIVPWRAFMWLWCVPGLVAAAILFCLPESPRYLLAAKGPGVALPVLAKMYAWNHGCSAEEFPVLNITSGSTDGAPSGGFAGAIKNFTLLFKPPLLRCVCISHISMFAVFMLSSGLYVWVPDILNSILRNSSEKSINICDIIFEKARNNSRTSLDAKCHAEVSVAVFPISMSMGAVFAITYLAIGFFINRIGRKTLY
;
A
#
# COMPACT_ATOMS: atom_id res chain seq x y z
N MET A 1 6.86 30.00 8.95
CA MET A 1 5.82 28.97 8.67
C MET A 1 5.61 28.19 9.94
N GLU A 2 4.41 28.26 10.53
CA GLU A 2 4.07 27.41 11.68
C GLU A 2 3.84 25.98 11.19
N ILE A 3 4.52 25.01 11.82
CA ILE A 3 4.34 23.59 11.52
C ILE A 3 3.12 23.11 12.28
N VAL A 4 2.02 22.92 11.56
CA VAL A 4 0.81 22.29 12.12
C VAL A 4 0.94 20.76 12.07
N PRO A 5 0.48 20.02 13.09
CA PRO A 5 0.71 18.57 13.22
C PRO A 5 0.33 17.73 11.99
N TRP A 6 -0.74 18.09 11.29
CA TRP A 6 -1.17 17.35 10.08
C TRP A 6 -0.19 17.48 8.91
N ARG A 7 0.54 18.61 8.79
CA ARG A 7 1.59 18.78 7.76
C ARG A 7 2.80 17.92 8.08
N ALA A 8 3.20 17.89 9.35
CA ALA A 8 4.27 17.01 9.82
C ALA A 8 3.93 15.52 9.58
N PHE A 9 2.67 15.14 9.82
CA PHE A 9 2.16 13.79 9.50
C PHE A 9 2.29 13.48 8.01
N MET A 10 1.83 14.37 7.12
CA MET A 10 1.94 14.16 5.67
C MET A 10 3.41 14.02 5.22
N TRP A 11 4.31 14.85 5.74
CA TRP A 11 5.74 14.74 5.43
C TRP A 11 6.33 13.41 5.88
N LEU A 12 5.98 12.94 7.09
CA LEU A 12 6.44 11.64 7.59
C LEU A 12 5.99 10.48 6.71
N TRP A 13 4.78 10.55 6.14
CA TRP A 13 4.28 9.55 5.18
C TRP A 13 4.99 9.60 3.82
N CYS A 14 5.49 10.77 3.41
CA CYS A 14 6.26 10.90 2.17
C CYS A 14 7.69 10.35 2.30
N VAL A 15 8.28 10.36 3.51
CA VAL A 15 9.68 9.95 3.72
C VAL A 15 9.97 8.54 3.22
N PRO A 16 9.20 7.48 3.56
CA PRO A 16 9.43 6.14 3.03
C PRO A 16 9.38 6.07 1.50
N GLY A 17 8.49 6.84 0.87
CA GLY A 17 8.38 6.91 -0.59
C GLY A 17 9.60 7.56 -1.23
N LEU A 18 10.11 8.64 -0.63
CA LEU A 18 11.34 9.30 -1.08
C LEU A 18 12.57 8.40 -0.90
N VAL A 19 12.65 7.68 0.23
CA VAL A 19 13.73 6.71 0.48
C VAL A 19 13.66 5.58 -0.54
N ALA A 20 12.47 5.04 -0.82
CA ALA A 20 12.30 4.01 -1.85
C ALA A 20 12.71 4.51 -3.24
N ALA A 21 12.33 5.74 -3.61
CA ALA A 21 12.74 6.36 -4.86
C ALA A 21 14.27 6.54 -4.95
N ALA A 22 14.91 7.00 -3.87
CA ALA A 22 16.36 7.11 -3.79
C ALA A 22 17.05 5.75 -3.97
N ILE A 23 16.54 4.69 -3.34
CA ILE A 23 17.06 3.32 -3.49
C ILE A 23 16.88 2.82 -4.94
N LEU A 24 15.75 3.11 -5.58
CA LEU A 24 15.48 2.72 -6.97
C LEU A 24 16.47 3.32 -7.97
N PHE A 25 17.00 4.53 -7.74
CA PHE A 25 18.06 5.10 -8.58
C PHE A 25 19.38 4.31 -8.52
N CYS A 26 19.63 3.59 -7.41
CA CYS A 26 20.82 2.77 -7.24
C CYS A 26 20.65 1.34 -7.80
N LEU A 27 19.42 0.87 -7.95
CA LEU A 27 19.11 -0.48 -8.41
C LEU A 27 19.29 -0.58 -9.94
N PRO A 28 19.83 -1.71 -10.45
CA PRO A 28 19.89 -1.94 -11.88
C PRO A 28 18.48 -2.14 -12.44
N GLU A 29 18.34 -1.82 -13.73
CA GLU A 29 17.12 -2.11 -14.48
C GLU A 29 16.78 -3.61 -14.47
N SER A 30 15.49 -3.92 -14.57
CA SER A 30 15.01 -5.31 -14.54
C SER A 30 15.61 -6.14 -15.69
N PRO A 31 16.34 -7.24 -15.41
CA PRO A 31 16.91 -8.10 -16.46
C PRO A 31 15.85 -8.65 -17.42
N ARG A 32 14.64 -8.93 -16.91
CA ARG A 32 13.52 -9.41 -17.73
C ARG A 32 13.06 -8.36 -18.73
N TYR A 33 12.99 -7.09 -18.31
CA TYR A 33 12.65 -5.99 -19.21
C TYR A 33 13.74 -5.80 -20.27
N LEU A 34 15.01 -5.80 -19.88
CA LEU A 34 16.14 -5.67 -20.81
C LEU A 34 16.20 -6.83 -21.80
N LEU A 35 15.90 -8.05 -21.37
CA LEU A 35 15.84 -9.22 -22.24
C LEU A 35 14.76 -9.07 -23.32
N ALA A 36 13.57 -8.60 -22.95
CA ALA A 36 12.47 -8.39 -23.89
C ALA A 36 12.69 -7.20 -24.83
N ALA A 37 13.31 -6.11 -24.34
CA ALA A 37 13.47 -4.87 -25.09
C ALA A 37 14.76 -4.79 -25.92
N LYS A 38 15.87 -5.30 -25.39
CA LYS A 38 17.23 -5.15 -25.95
C LYS A 38 17.95 -6.48 -26.19
N GLY A 39 17.35 -7.60 -25.80
CA GLY A 39 17.87 -8.94 -26.03
C GLY A 39 18.87 -9.45 -24.99
N PRO A 40 19.34 -10.71 -25.14
CA PRO A 40 20.17 -11.41 -24.15
C PRO A 40 21.50 -10.70 -23.83
N GLY A 41 22.14 -10.08 -24.83
CA GLY A 41 23.46 -9.47 -24.67
C GLY A 41 23.50 -8.31 -23.67
N VAL A 42 22.38 -7.58 -23.50
CA VAL A 42 22.27 -6.48 -22.53
C VAL A 42 21.73 -6.97 -21.17
N ALA A 43 20.93 -8.04 -21.18
CA ALA A 43 20.35 -8.59 -19.95
C ALA A 43 21.35 -9.38 -19.12
N LEU A 44 22.25 -10.15 -19.76
CA LEU A 44 23.19 -11.03 -19.09
C LEU A 44 24.17 -10.29 -18.14
N PRO A 45 24.80 -9.16 -18.53
CA PRO A 45 25.68 -8.42 -17.63
C PRO A 45 24.95 -7.84 -16.41
N VAL A 46 23.68 -7.45 -16.57
CA VAL A 46 22.87 -6.94 -15.45
C VAL A 46 22.54 -8.06 -14.48
N LEU A 47 22.24 -9.26 -14.97
CA LEU A 47 22.00 -10.42 -14.13
C LEU A 47 23.26 -10.84 -13.36
N ALA A 48 24.43 -10.80 -14.01
CA ALA A 48 25.73 -11.05 -13.38
C ALA A 48 26.04 -10.01 -12.29
N LYS A 49 25.74 -8.73 -12.54
CA LYS A 49 25.87 -7.65 -11.53
C LYS A 49 24.96 -7.88 -10.32
N MET A 50 23.71 -8.30 -10.53
CA MET A 50 22.79 -8.62 -9.43
C MET A 50 23.28 -9.83 -8.62
N TYR A 51 23.84 -10.85 -9.28
CA TYR A 51 24.43 -12.01 -8.63
C TYR A 51 25.62 -11.61 -7.74
N ALA A 52 26.55 -10.84 -8.29
CA ALA A 52 27.70 -10.30 -7.57
C ALA A 52 27.29 -9.53 -6.31
N TRP A 53 26.24 -8.70 -6.39
CA TRP A 53 25.71 -7.96 -5.25
C TRP A 53 25.09 -8.84 -4.17
N ASN A 54 24.37 -9.90 -4.56
CA ASN A 54 23.69 -10.78 -3.61
C ASN A 54 24.66 -11.75 -2.91
N HIS A 55 25.72 -12.17 -3.60
CA HIS A 55 26.67 -13.17 -3.10
C HIS A 55 28.01 -12.58 -2.64
N GLY A 56 28.26 -11.29 -2.89
CA GLY A 56 29.52 -10.62 -2.55
C GLY A 56 30.72 -11.10 -3.36
N CYS A 57 30.49 -11.70 -4.54
CA CYS A 57 31.51 -12.26 -5.42
C CYS A 57 31.68 -11.44 -6.71
N SER A 58 32.62 -11.81 -7.58
CA SER A 58 32.82 -11.15 -8.86
C SER A 58 31.66 -11.44 -9.83
N ALA A 59 31.33 -10.48 -10.70
CA ALA A 59 30.38 -10.70 -11.79
C ALA A 59 30.84 -11.78 -12.79
N GLU A 60 32.15 -12.04 -12.84
CA GLU A 60 32.74 -13.09 -13.69
C GLU A 60 32.45 -14.50 -13.19
N GLU A 61 32.15 -14.67 -11.89
CA GLU A 61 31.78 -15.94 -11.29
C GLU A 61 30.32 -16.33 -11.59
N PHE A 62 29.63 -15.52 -12.39
CA PHE A 62 28.24 -15.75 -12.74
C PHE A 62 28.10 -17.03 -13.61
N PRO A 63 27.35 -18.06 -13.16
CA PRO A 63 27.37 -19.38 -13.80
C PRO A 63 26.57 -19.47 -15.10
N VAL A 64 25.78 -18.45 -15.47
CA VAL A 64 24.94 -18.47 -16.67
C VAL A 64 25.66 -17.77 -17.81
N LEU A 65 25.99 -18.53 -18.86
CA LEU A 65 26.74 -18.02 -20.02
C LEU A 65 25.83 -17.43 -21.11
N ASN A 66 24.64 -17.99 -21.31
CA ASN A 66 23.74 -17.57 -22.37
C ASN A 66 22.28 -17.69 -21.92
N ILE A 67 21.45 -16.73 -22.34
CA ILE A 67 20.00 -16.75 -22.15
C ILE A 67 19.35 -17.05 -23.50
N THR A 68 18.74 -18.23 -23.63
CA THR A 68 17.87 -18.56 -24.76
C THR A 68 16.49 -17.96 -24.51
N SER A 69 16.15 -16.90 -25.23
CA SER A 69 14.78 -16.40 -25.26
C SER A 69 13.90 -17.41 -25.99
N GLY A 70 13.24 -18.28 -25.23
CA GLY A 70 12.12 -19.07 -25.73
C GLY A 70 11.09 -18.10 -26.30
N SER A 71 10.82 -18.22 -27.59
CA SER A 71 9.82 -17.46 -28.33
C SER A 71 8.46 -17.55 -27.63
N THR A 72 8.07 -16.54 -26.84
CA THR A 72 6.69 -16.10 -26.51
C THR A 72 6.69 -15.08 -25.36
N ASP A 73 7.20 -13.88 -25.62
CA ASP A 73 6.70 -12.65 -24.99
C ASP A 73 6.97 -11.59 -26.05
N GLY A 74 5.91 -11.18 -26.75
CA GLY A 74 6.01 -10.40 -27.98
C GLY A 74 6.90 -9.19 -27.80
N ALA A 75 7.63 -8.84 -28.88
CA ALA A 75 8.31 -7.55 -29.03
C ALA A 75 7.46 -6.45 -28.39
N PRO A 76 8.05 -5.45 -27.70
CA PRO A 76 7.31 -4.35 -27.10
C PRO A 76 6.50 -3.67 -28.22
N SER A 77 5.23 -4.08 -28.38
CA SER A 77 4.32 -3.41 -29.30
C SER A 77 4.26 -1.97 -28.83
N GLY A 78 4.54 -1.05 -29.74
CA GLY A 78 4.97 0.31 -29.43
C GLY A 78 4.06 1.06 -28.46
N GLY A 79 4.70 1.77 -27.53
CA GLY A 79 4.09 2.82 -26.73
C GLY A 79 2.88 2.42 -25.90
N PHE A 80 2.03 3.41 -25.62
CA PHE A 80 0.89 3.30 -24.73
C PHE A 80 -0.16 2.26 -25.19
N ALA A 81 -0.35 2.10 -26.50
CA ALA A 81 -1.30 1.13 -27.05
C ALA A 81 -0.88 -0.33 -26.79
N GLY A 82 0.41 -0.63 -26.89
CA GLY A 82 0.93 -1.94 -26.52
C GLY A 82 0.86 -2.20 -25.02
N ALA A 83 1.09 -1.18 -24.19
CA ALA A 83 0.91 -1.29 -22.74
C ALA A 83 -0.55 -1.62 -22.37
N ILE A 84 -1.53 -0.94 -22.98
CA ILE A 84 -2.95 -1.26 -22.79
C ILE A 84 -3.27 -2.68 -23.25
N LYS A 85 -2.78 -3.10 -24.42
CA LYS A 85 -3.01 -4.46 -24.92
C LYS A 85 -2.48 -5.52 -23.96
N ASN A 86 -1.28 -5.30 -23.39
CA ASN A 86 -0.71 -6.17 -22.35
C ASN A 86 -1.49 -6.12 -21.04
N PHE A 87 -2.00 -4.96 -20.65
CA PHE A 87 -2.84 -4.82 -19.45
C PHE A 87 -4.18 -5.56 -19.59
N THR A 88 -4.82 -5.51 -20.77
CA THR A 88 -6.07 -6.23 -21.03
C THR A 88 -5.93 -7.76 -21.00
N LEU A 89 -4.70 -8.30 -21.15
CA LEU A 89 -4.43 -9.72 -20.96
C LEU A 89 -4.65 -10.18 -19.52
N LEU A 90 -4.47 -9.32 -18.51
CA LEU A 90 -4.77 -9.65 -17.11
C LEU A 90 -6.26 -9.86 -16.85
N PHE A 91 -7.14 -9.27 -17.66
CA PHE A 91 -8.60 -9.38 -17.52
C PHE A 91 -9.19 -10.56 -18.29
N LYS A 92 -8.36 -11.42 -18.86
CA LYS A 92 -8.81 -12.65 -19.50
C LYS A 92 -8.86 -13.81 -18.49
N PRO A 93 -9.81 -14.75 -18.60
CA PRO A 93 -9.80 -15.98 -17.82
C PRO A 93 -8.54 -16.80 -18.15
N PRO A 94 -7.93 -17.50 -17.18
CA PRO A 94 -8.35 -17.70 -15.79
C PRO A 94 -7.93 -16.60 -14.79
N LEU A 95 -7.08 -15.64 -15.22
CA LEU A 95 -6.46 -14.64 -14.33
C LEU A 95 -7.45 -13.61 -13.76
N LEU A 96 -8.53 -13.32 -14.50
CA LEU A 96 -9.54 -12.32 -14.11
C LEU A 96 -10.06 -12.53 -12.68
N ARG A 97 -10.30 -13.80 -12.27
CA ARG A 97 -10.80 -14.10 -10.92
C ARG A 97 -9.78 -13.69 -9.85
N CYS A 98 -8.51 -14.02 -10.04
CA CYS A 98 -7.44 -13.66 -9.12
C CYS A 98 -7.25 -12.14 -9.05
N VAL A 99 -7.29 -11.47 -10.21
CA VAL A 99 -7.18 -10.01 -10.30
C VAL A 99 -8.33 -9.34 -9.55
N CYS A 100 -9.59 -9.73 -9.80
CA CYS A 100 -10.75 -9.17 -9.12
C CYS A 100 -10.68 -9.40 -7.61
N ILE A 101 -10.37 -10.61 -7.14
CA ILE A 101 -10.24 -10.90 -5.71
C ILE A 101 -9.16 -10.02 -5.06
N SER A 102 -7.99 -9.91 -5.70
CA SER A 102 -6.88 -9.09 -5.19
C SER A 102 -7.20 -7.60 -5.17
N HIS A 103 -7.89 -7.08 -6.19
CA HIS A 103 -8.18 -5.65 -6.28
C HIS A 103 -9.34 -5.26 -5.36
N ILE A 104 -10.38 -6.08 -5.26
CA ILE A 104 -11.49 -5.85 -4.33
C ILE A 104 -10.99 -5.92 -2.89
N SER A 105 -10.12 -6.88 -2.57
CA SER A 105 -9.54 -6.98 -1.22
C SER A 105 -8.66 -5.77 -0.89
N MET A 106 -7.79 -5.34 -1.81
CA MET A 106 -6.99 -4.14 -1.63
C MET A 106 -7.87 -2.90 -1.45
N PHE A 107 -8.90 -2.73 -2.30
CA PHE A 107 -9.84 -1.62 -2.18
C PHE A 107 -10.51 -1.59 -0.81
N ALA A 108 -11.01 -2.72 -0.31
CA ALA A 108 -11.64 -2.81 1.01
C ALA A 108 -10.66 -2.43 2.13
N VAL A 109 -9.42 -2.93 2.07
CA VAL A 109 -8.37 -2.62 3.05
C VAL A 109 -8.04 -1.12 3.06
N PHE A 110 -7.86 -0.51 1.88
CA PHE A 110 -7.57 0.93 1.80
C PHE A 110 -8.75 1.80 2.25
N MET A 111 -9.99 1.43 1.90
CA MET A 111 -11.19 2.15 2.36
C MET A 111 -11.34 2.11 3.89
N LEU A 112 -11.07 0.96 4.53
CA LEU A 112 -11.08 0.85 5.99
C LEU A 112 -9.93 1.64 6.63
N SER A 113 -8.70 1.45 6.13
CA SER A 113 -7.49 2.00 6.76
C SER A 113 -7.32 3.51 6.57
N SER A 114 -7.76 4.04 5.42
CA SER A 114 -7.59 5.46 5.09
C SER A 114 -8.89 6.24 5.18
N GLY A 115 -10.01 5.60 4.83
CA GLY A 115 -11.34 6.22 4.90
C GLY A 115 -11.86 6.24 6.33
N LEU A 116 -12.19 5.08 6.90
CA LEU A 116 -12.83 5.01 8.22
C LEU A 116 -11.91 5.47 9.35
N TYR A 117 -10.61 5.15 9.29
CA TYR A 117 -9.66 5.46 10.35
C TYR A 117 -9.51 6.97 10.62
N VAL A 118 -9.66 7.82 9.60
CA VAL A 118 -9.63 9.28 9.75
C VAL A 118 -10.76 9.80 10.65
N TRP A 119 -11.90 9.11 10.67
CA TRP A 119 -13.08 9.51 11.45
C TRP A 119 -13.12 8.89 12.83
N VAL A 120 -12.30 7.87 13.08
CA VAL A 120 -12.26 7.16 14.38
C VAL A 120 -11.99 8.09 15.56
N PRO A 121 -11.01 9.03 15.52
CA PRO A 121 -10.77 9.93 16.64
C PRO A 121 -11.98 10.81 16.99
N ASP A 122 -12.70 11.30 15.97
CA ASP A 122 -13.87 12.15 16.15
C ASP A 122 -15.09 11.35 16.68
N ILE A 123 -15.31 10.15 16.14
CA ILE A 123 -16.34 9.22 16.64
C ILE A 123 -16.06 8.86 18.10
N LEU A 124 -14.82 8.48 18.41
CA LEU A 124 -14.42 8.07 19.74
C LEU A 124 -14.48 9.23 20.74
N ASN A 125 -14.06 10.43 20.34
CA ASN A 125 -14.22 11.64 21.15
C ASN A 125 -15.69 11.91 21.49
N SER A 126 -16.59 11.68 20.54
CA SER A 126 -18.04 11.90 20.73
C SER A 126 -18.65 10.87 21.68
N ILE A 127 -18.21 9.61 21.59
CA ILE A 127 -18.61 8.55 22.52
C ILE A 127 -18.12 8.86 23.93
N LEU A 128 -16.83 9.18 24.08
CA LEU A 128 -16.20 9.41 25.38
C LEU A 128 -16.69 10.69 26.09
N ARG A 129 -17.12 11.70 25.33
CA ARG A 129 -17.73 12.92 25.89
C ARG A 129 -19.18 12.72 26.32
N ASN A 130 -19.86 11.69 25.81
CA ASN A 130 -21.24 11.44 26.18
C ASN A 130 -21.30 10.68 27.51
N SER A 131 -21.42 11.43 28.60
CA SER A 131 -21.48 10.93 29.98
C SER A 131 -22.88 10.39 30.36
N SER A 132 -23.83 10.36 29.43
CA SER A 132 -25.17 9.87 29.74
C SER A 132 -25.13 8.35 29.94
N GLU A 133 -25.79 7.86 30.98
CA GLU A 133 -25.86 6.44 31.36
C GLU A 133 -26.57 5.55 30.31
N LYS A 134 -26.99 6.12 29.17
CA LYS A 134 -27.55 5.39 28.03
C LYS A 134 -26.45 4.98 27.07
N SER A 135 -26.46 3.72 26.65
CA SER A 135 -25.68 3.25 25.50
C SER A 135 -26.12 3.99 24.25
N ILE A 136 -25.24 4.82 23.70
CA ILE A 136 -25.49 5.58 22.47
C ILE A 136 -24.77 4.90 21.32
N ASN A 137 -25.45 4.75 20.20
CA ASN A 137 -24.89 4.08 19.04
C ASN A 137 -24.16 5.11 18.15
N ILE A 138 -23.22 4.64 17.34
CA ILE A 138 -22.50 5.50 16.39
C ILE A 138 -23.48 6.20 15.43
N CYS A 139 -24.56 5.51 15.02
CA CYS A 139 -25.59 6.08 14.16
C CYS A 139 -26.28 7.31 14.78
N ASP A 140 -26.53 7.29 16.09
CA ASP A 140 -27.19 8.38 16.80
C ASP A 140 -26.29 9.61 16.83
N ILE A 141 -24.99 9.41 17.08
CA ILE A 141 -23.98 10.47 17.07
C ILE A 141 -23.88 11.12 15.68
N ILE A 142 -23.83 10.31 14.62
CA ILE A 142 -23.77 10.83 13.24
C ILE A 142 -25.04 11.62 12.91
N PHE A 143 -26.21 11.10 13.27
CA PHE A 143 -27.49 11.76 13.03
C PHE A 143 -27.60 13.09 13.78
N GLU A 144 -27.17 13.15 15.04
CA GLU A 144 -27.12 14.38 15.82
C GLU A 144 -26.16 15.41 15.24
N LYS A 145 -24.96 14.99 14.81
CA LYS A 145 -24.01 15.87 14.12
C LYS A 145 -24.57 16.42 12.82
N ALA A 146 -25.21 15.58 12.01
CA ALA A 146 -25.85 16.00 10.75
C ALA A 146 -26.98 17.02 11.00
N ARG A 147 -27.82 16.78 12.02
CA ARG A 147 -28.90 17.69 12.42
C ARG A 147 -28.39 19.03 12.95
N ASN A 148 -27.29 19.02 13.72
CA ASN A 148 -26.74 20.24 14.32
C ASN A 148 -25.96 21.08 13.30
N ASN A 149 -25.30 20.45 12.31
CA ASN A 149 -24.60 21.18 11.24
C ASN A 149 -25.53 22.11 10.45
N SER A 150 -26.81 21.74 10.29
CA SER A 150 -27.82 22.57 9.62
C SER A 150 -28.25 23.82 10.42
N ARG A 151 -27.81 23.96 11.68
CA ARG A 151 -28.23 25.03 12.61
C ARG A 151 -27.10 25.97 13.04
N THR A 152 -25.88 25.77 12.55
CA THR A 152 -24.70 26.52 13.02
C THR A 152 -24.61 27.90 12.36
N SER A 153 -24.66 28.96 13.19
CA SER A 153 -24.38 30.34 12.78
C SER A 153 -22.90 30.51 12.40
N LEU A 154 -22.64 31.43 11.46
CA LEU A 154 -21.33 31.71 10.84
C LEU A 154 -20.21 32.18 11.79
N ASP A 155 -20.45 32.28 13.11
CA ASP A 155 -19.52 32.88 14.08
C ASP A 155 -19.12 31.94 15.24
N ALA A 156 -19.41 30.64 15.14
CA ALA A 156 -19.03 29.67 16.15
C ALA A 156 -17.52 29.35 16.08
N LYS A 157 -16.74 29.84 17.04
CA LYS A 157 -15.33 29.47 17.24
C LYS A 157 -15.21 27.95 17.41
N CYS A 158 -14.48 27.30 16.49
CA CYS A 158 -14.30 25.85 16.52
C CYS A 158 -13.41 25.44 17.72
N HIS A 159 -14.04 24.94 18.79
CA HIS A 159 -13.34 24.34 19.92
C HIS A 159 -13.15 22.84 19.67
N ALA A 160 -12.05 22.49 18.98
CA ALA A 160 -11.64 21.11 18.73
C ALA A 160 -10.86 20.55 19.92
N GLU A 161 -11.54 20.33 21.05
CA GLU A 161 -10.94 19.70 22.21
C GLU A 161 -11.16 18.17 22.12
N VAL A 162 -10.06 17.42 22.02
CA VAL A 162 -10.07 15.96 21.88
C VAL A 162 -9.77 15.34 23.25
N SER A 163 -10.61 14.40 23.69
CA SER A 163 -10.39 13.66 24.92
C SER A 163 -9.05 12.91 24.88
N VAL A 164 -8.24 13.05 25.93
CA VAL A 164 -6.92 12.40 26.03
C VAL A 164 -7.04 10.87 25.95
N ALA A 165 -8.18 10.32 26.34
CA ALA A 165 -8.47 8.89 26.24
C ALA A 165 -8.58 8.37 24.78
N VAL A 166 -8.75 9.25 23.79
CA VAL A 166 -8.75 8.89 22.36
C VAL A 166 -7.38 8.38 21.91
N PHE A 167 -6.29 9.00 22.38
CA PHE A 167 -4.93 8.67 21.95
C PHE A 167 -4.49 7.23 22.25
N PRO A 168 -4.62 6.69 23.48
CA PRO A 168 -4.21 5.31 23.77
C PRO A 168 -5.08 4.29 23.03
N ILE A 169 -6.36 4.59 22.78
CA ILE A 169 -7.25 3.71 22.01
C ILE A 169 -6.85 3.71 20.53
N SER A 170 -6.53 4.86 19.94
CA SER A 170 -5.98 4.92 18.58
C SER A 170 -4.65 4.19 18.43
N MET A 171 -3.76 4.32 19.42
CA MET A 171 -2.47 3.65 19.43
C MET A 171 -2.61 2.13 19.57
N SER A 172 -3.56 1.64 20.39
CA SER A 172 -3.83 0.21 20.52
C SER A 172 -4.40 -0.39 19.23
N MET A 173 -5.29 0.32 18.53
CA MET A 173 -5.76 -0.10 17.20
C MET A 173 -4.60 -0.24 16.20
N GLY A 174 -3.66 0.71 16.21
CA GLY A 174 -2.44 0.63 15.39
C GLY A 174 -1.59 -0.59 15.71
N ALA A 175 -1.39 -0.88 17.00
CA ALA A 175 -0.65 -2.06 17.45
C ALA A 175 -1.34 -3.38 17.02
N VAL A 176 -2.67 -3.46 17.14
CA VAL A 176 -3.45 -4.61 16.68
C VAL A 176 -3.25 -4.84 15.18
N PHE A 177 -3.36 -3.79 14.35
CA PHE A 177 -3.10 -3.91 12.91
C PHE A 177 -1.69 -4.39 12.60
N ALA A 178 -0.67 -3.85 13.27
CA ALA A 178 0.72 -4.28 13.10
C ALA A 178 0.89 -5.77 13.44
N ILE A 179 0.33 -6.22 14.57
CA ILE A 179 0.36 -7.63 14.98
C ILE A 179 -0.36 -8.51 13.96
N THR A 180 -1.53 -8.09 13.46
CA THR A 180 -2.27 -8.83 12.42
C THR A 180 -1.45 -8.97 11.14
N TYR A 181 -0.81 -7.90 10.66
CA TYR A 181 0.04 -7.98 9.47
C TYR A 181 1.26 -8.90 9.66
N LEU A 182 1.90 -8.84 10.83
CA LEU A 182 3.01 -9.74 11.17
C LEU A 182 2.53 -11.21 11.23
N ALA A 183 1.37 -11.45 11.84
CA ALA A 183 0.76 -12.77 11.90
C ALA A 183 0.45 -13.31 10.50
N ILE A 184 -0.16 -12.50 9.62
CA ILE A 184 -0.43 -12.86 8.22
C ILE A 184 0.88 -13.26 7.51
N GLY A 185 1.95 -12.46 7.65
CA GLY A 185 3.26 -12.77 7.08
C GLY A 185 3.84 -14.09 7.60
N PHE A 186 3.73 -14.33 8.90
CA PHE A 186 4.17 -15.59 9.52
C PHE A 186 3.35 -16.80 9.02
N PHE A 187 2.02 -16.68 8.97
CA PHE A 187 1.13 -17.75 8.50
C PHE A 187 1.36 -18.08 7.03
N ILE A 188 1.53 -17.08 6.15
CA ILE A 188 1.84 -17.30 4.73
C ILE A 188 3.16 -18.06 4.57
N ASN A 189 4.19 -17.72 5.36
CA ASN A 189 5.47 -18.42 5.33
C ASN A 189 5.38 -19.86 5.89
N ARG A 190 4.50 -20.12 6.85
CA ARG A 190 4.29 -21.44 7.47
C ARG A 190 3.42 -22.39 6.65
N ILE A 191 2.35 -21.88 6.03
CA ILE A 191 1.36 -22.69 5.26
C ILE A 191 1.91 -23.09 3.88
N GLY A 192 2.98 -22.43 3.43
CA GLY A 192 3.70 -22.76 2.20
C GLY A 192 3.03 -22.15 0.96
N ARG A 193 3.84 -21.55 0.10
CA ARG A 193 3.38 -20.88 -1.15
C ARG A 193 2.72 -21.82 -2.17
N LYS A 194 2.80 -23.14 -1.96
CA LYS A 194 2.37 -24.16 -2.93
C LYS A 194 0.88 -24.53 -2.85
N THR A 195 0.16 -24.12 -1.79
CA THR A 195 -1.26 -24.46 -1.60
C THR A 195 -2.21 -23.34 -2.02
N LEU A 196 -1.67 -22.19 -2.46
CA LEU A 196 -2.42 -20.98 -2.83
C LEU A 196 -2.48 -20.72 -4.35
N TYR A 197 -2.13 -21.72 -5.16
CA TYR A 197 -2.23 -21.68 -6.62
C TYR A 197 -3.08 -22.85 -7.13
#